data_AF-A0A3P0XB51-F1
#
_entry.id   AF-A0A3P0XB51-F1
#
_cell.length_a   1.000
_cell.length_b   1.000
_cell.length_c   1.000
_cell.angle_alpha   90.00
_cell.angle_beta   90.00
_cell.angle_gamma   90.00
#
_symmetry.space_group_name_H-M   'P 1'
#
loop_
_entity.id
_entity.type
_entity.pdbx_description
1 polymer ?
#
loop_
_entity_poly.entity_id
_entity_poly.type
_entity_poly.pdbx_seq_one_letter_code
_entity_poly.pdbx_strand_id
1 'polypeptide(L)'
;MRTAVKAPRGVYEHPAGTGIWHIHYYDAQGKRHREKIGKKSDAIRIYQSRKADAAVGRKMPELRRSARVTISDLIDLALAATASHKDAQGYINRSAIVREELGAEVAEEMTPQKLDTWLNGLQMRVRGKDKARKEARKVSNGTQNKYRAFLSLCYREGLANGKVTSNPARLTRQRKPSTGRERFLSREEYNRLLQVIQELHPDHAPEFIISVHTGMRLSEQFSVTWGQVDLERKTVRLTDTKNGSNRTVRLDSDAIAAFKALQVQGQKGTEKVWGYDTTYYRPRKWFVSCLKEAKITGYTWHCNRHTFCSWLAMVGASISDIMALAGHKTTAMAARYSHLSPEHTLSVVERLSLPR
;
A
#
# COMPACT_ATOMS: atom_id res chain seq x y z
N MET A 1 -54.18 27.24 2.10
CA MET A 1 -53.85 27.58 3.50
C MET A 1 -53.24 26.36 4.19
N ARG A 2 -51.96 26.40 4.59
CA ARG A 2 -51.31 25.28 5.31
C ARG A 2 -51.71 25.34 6.79
N THR A 3 -52.50 24.37 7.24
CA THR A 3 -52.92 24.22 8.64
C THR A 3 -51.66 24.04 9.51
N ALA A 4 -51.34 25.03 10.33
CA ALA A 4 -50.20 24.95 11.23
C ALA A 4 -50.45 23.86 12.28
N VAL A 5 -49.79 22.72 12.14
CA VAL A 5 -49.85 21.64 13.14
C VAL A 5 -49.39 22.20 14.49
N LYS A 6 -50.33 22.23 15.44
CA LYS A 6 -50.11 22.74 16.80
C LYS A 6 -49.14 21.80 17.51
N ALA A 7 -48.11 22.35 18.15
CA ALA A 7 -47.10 21.54 18.81
C ALA A 7 -47.71 20.80 20.04
N PRO A 8 -47.30 19.55 20.31
CA PRO A 8 -47.75 18.80 21.49
C PRO A 8 -47.42 19.54 22.81
N ARG A 9 -48.18 19.27 23.89
CA ARG A 9 -48.03 19.92 25.22
C ARG A 9 -46.63 19.83 25.89
N GLY A 10 -45.70 19.05 25.33
CA GLY A 10 -44.30 18.95 25.78
C GLY A 10 -43.26 19.52 24.81
N VAL A 11 -43.67 20.12 23.69
CA VAL A 11 -42.76 20.64 22.65
C VAL A 11 -43.00 22.13 22.48
N TYR A 12 -41.99 22.95 22.76
CA TYR A 12 -42.15 24.41 22.84
C TYR A 12 -40.89 25.14 22.41
N GLU A 13 -41.05 26.37 21.97
CA GLU A 13 -39.95 27.24 21.56
C GLU A 13 -39.47 28.08 22.74
N HIS A 14 -38.15 28.19 22.95
CA HIS A 14 -37.61 28.99 24.06
C HIS A 14 -36.18 29.51 23.78
N PRO A 15 -35.94 30.83 23.84
CA PRO A 15 -36.92 31.92 23.92
C PRO A 15 -37.85 31.96 22.70
N ALA A 16 -39.07 32.49 22.85
CA ALA A 16 -40.03 32.57 21.75
C ALA A 16 -39.49 33.45 20.61
N GLY A 17 -39.62 33.01 19.36
CA GLY A 17 -39.14 33.72 18.17
C GLY A 17 -37.69 33.40 17.75
N THR A 18 -36.99 32.50 18.46
CA THR A 18 -35.60 32.12 18.14
C THR A 18 -35.47 30.95 17.16
N GLY A 19 -36.58 30.27 16.83
CA GLY A 19 -36.58 29.04 16.04
C GLY A 19 -35.98 27.83 16.77
N ILE A 20 -35.65 27.96 18.06
CA ILE A 20 -35.05 26.91 18.89
C ILE A 20 -36.12 26.24 19.73
N TRP A 21 -36.41 25.00 19.38
CA TRP A 21 -37.38 24.13 20.02
C TRP A 21 -36.75 23.26 21.09
N HIS A 22 -37.42 23.21 22.22
CA HIS A 22 -37.15 22.39 23.37
C HIS A 22 -38.26 21.35 23.54
N ILE A 23 -37.91 20.25 24.17
CA ILE A 23 -38.88 19.27 24.63
C ILE A 23 -38.77 19.12 26.14
N HIS A 24 -39.89 18.85 26.79
CA HIS A 24 -39.93 18.35 28.15
C HIS A 24 -40.80 17.10 28.21
N TYR A 25 -40.35 16.09 28.96
CA TYR A 25 -41.10 14.85 29.17
C TYR A 25 -40.75 14.26 30.54
N TYR A 26 -41.52 13.28 30.98
CA TYR A 26 -41.28 12.53 32.22
C TYR A 26 -40.84 11.12 31.88
N ASP A 27 -39.83 10.60 32.59
CA ASP A 27 -39.44 9.19 32.46
C ASP A 27 -40.35 8.25 33.28
N ALA A 28 -40.10 6.94 33.20
CA ALA A 28 -40.84 5.91 33.94
C ALA A 28 -40.75 6.08 35.48
N GLN A 29 -39.79 6.85 35.98
CA GLN A 29 -39.57 7.12 37.40
C GLN A 29 -40.19 8.48 37.82
N GLY A 30 -40.93 9.14 36.92
CA GLY A 30 -41.57 10.43 37.17
C GLY A 30 -40.58 11.61 37.17
N LYS A 31 -39.32 11.42 36.77
CA LYS A 31 -38.34 12.50 36.70
C LYS A 31 -38.54 13.33 35.43
N ARG A 32 -38.57 14.64 35.59
CA ARG A 32 -38.72 15.60 34.48
C ARG A 32 -37.40 15.80 33.74
N HIS A 33 -37.42 15.62 32.43
CA HIS A 33 -36.29 15.89 31.53
C HIS A 33 -36.61 17.08 30.63
N ARG A 34 -35.62 17.93 30.35
CA ARG A 34 -35.71 19.05 29.40
C ARG A 34 -34.53 18.98 28.44
N GLU A 35 -34.82 18.95 27.13
CA GLU A 35 -33.80 18.81 26.09
C GLU A 35 -33.91 19.92 25.04
N LYS A 36 -32.77 20.45 24.57
CA LYS A 36 -32.69 21.45 23.50
C LYS A 36 -32.47 20.76 22.16
N ILE A 37 -33.49 20.74 21.31
CA ILE A 37 -33.50 19.98 20.05
C ILE A 37 -33.14 20.85 18.83
N GLY A 38 -33.61 22.10 18.78
CA GLY A 38 -33.38 22.98 17.63
C GLY A 38 -34.63 23.09 16.75
N LYS A 39 -34.77 22.30 15.69
CA LYS A 39 -35.90 22.45 14.75
C LYS A 39 -37.23 21.89 15.31
N LYS A 40 -38.35 22.52 14.96
CA LYS A 40 -39.71 22.10 15.39
C LYS A 40 -40.04 20.65 15.04
N SER A 41 -39.77 20.23 13.81
CA SER A 41 -40.08 18.87 13.34
C SER A 41 -39.27 17.80 14.08
N ASP A 42 -37.98 18.07 14.32
CA ASP A 42 -37.12 17.18 15.11
C ASP A 42 -37.57 17.10 16.56
N ALA A 43 -37.98 18.23 17.15
CA ALA A 43 -38.51 18.27 18.51
C ALA A 43 -39.79 17.42 18.65
N ILE A 44 -40.70 17.46 17.67
CA ILE A 44 -41.91 16.63 17.67
C ILE A 44 -41.56 15.13 17.57
N ARG A 45 -40.68 14.77 16.63
CA ARG A 45 -40.25 13.37 16.42
C ARG A 45 -39.53 12.80 17.63
N ILE A 46 -38.57 13.55 18.18
CA ILE A 46 -37.81 13.13 19.36
C ILE A 46 -38.73 13.04 20.57
N TYR A 47 -39.63 14.00 20.78
CA TYR A 47 -40.62 13.92 21.87
C TYR A 47 -41.50 12.66 21.81
N GLN A 48 -41.96 12.27 20.62
CA GLN A 48 -42.73 11.04 20.44
C GLN A 48 -41.92 9.78 20.79
N SER A 49 -40.66 9.70 20.33
CA SER A 49 -39.75 8.62 20.70
C SER A 49 -39.51 8.58 22.20
N ARG A 50 -39.19 9.72 22.83
CA ARG A 50 -38.94 9.83 24.29
C ARG A 50 -40.15 9.36 25.11
N LYS A 51 -41.37 9.70 24.67
CA LYS A 51 -42.60 9.25 25.34
C LYS A 51 -42.84 7.75 25.16
N ALA A 52 -42.56 7.19 23.99
CA ALA A 52 -42.66 5.76 23.73
C ALA A 52 -41.63 4.96 24.56
N ASP A 53 -40.39 5.44 24.63
CA ASP A 53 -39.31 4.79 25.37
C ASP A 53 -39.51 4.89 26.90
N ALA A 54 -40.04 6.02 27.40
CA ALA A 54 -40.44 6.19 28.80
C ALA A 54 -41.57 5.23 29.20
N ALA A 55 -42.51 4.92 28.31
CA ALA A 55 -43.58 3.96 28.58
C ALA A 55 -43.06 2.51 28.71
N VAL A 56 -41.90 2.21 28.15
CA VAL A 56 -41.31 0.85 28.13
C VAL A 56 -40.23 0.68 29.22
N GLY A 57 -39.94 1.70 30.04
CA GLY A 57 -39.03 1.61 31.18
C GLY A 57 -37.55 1.41 30.84
N ARG A 58 -37.15 1.62 29.57
CA ARG A 58 -35.74 1.53 29.14
C ARG A 58 -34.95 2.75 29.63
N LYS A 59 -33.90 2.54 30.44
CA LYS A 59 -32.92 3.60 30.77
C LYS A 59 -32.25 4.08 29.48
N MET A 60 -32.46 5.34 29.13
CA MET A 60 -31.98 5.89 27.85
C MET A 60 -30.55 6.44 27.96
N PRO A 61 -29.71 6.29 26.91
CA PRO A 61 -28.45 7.00 26.80
C PRO A 61 -28.71 8.50 26.75
N GLU A 62 -27.90 9.28 27.47
CA GLU A 62 -27.92 10.74 27.40
C GLU A 62 -27.83 11.21 25.94
N LEU A 63 -28.58 12.26 25.58
CA LEU A 63 -28.35 13.04 24.36
C LEU A 63 -27.01 13.76 24.48
N ARG A 64 -25.92 13.00 24.41
CA ARG A 64 -24.67 13.55 23.95
C ARG A 64 -24.94 13.97 22.52
N ARG A 65 -24.92 15.28 22.27
CA ARG A 65 -24.56 15.80 20.95
C ARG A 65 -23.11 15.35 20.71
N SER A 66 -22.88 14.06 20.48
CA SER A 66 -21.61 13.60 19.96
C SER A 66 -21.51 14.27 18.60
N ALA A 67 -20.53 15.15 18.44
CA ALA A 67 -20.14 15.63 17.12
C ALA A 67 -20.15 14.41 16.18
N ARG A 68 -20.89 14.50 15.07
CA ARG A 68 -21.00 13.39 14.12
C ARG A 68 -19.58 13.04 13.71
N VAL A 69 -19.16 11.80 13.98
CA VAL A 69 -17.80 11.35 13.67
C VAL A 69 -17.62 11.43 12.16
N THR A 70 -16.61 12.18 11.74
CA THR A 70 -16.24 12.35 10.34
C THR A 70 -15.22 11.30 9.91
N ILE A 71 -15.02 11.16 8.60
CA ILE A 71 -13.93 10.33 8.07
C ILE A 71 -12.56 10.89 8.52
N SER A 72 -12.41 12.21 8.64
CA SER A 72 -11.18 12.81 9.18
C SER A 72 -10.83 12.31 10.58
N ASP A 73 -11.81 12.24 11.48
CA ASP A 73 -11.63 11.73 12.84
C ASP A 73 -11.15 10.28 12.83
N LEU A 74 -11.70 9.45 11.92
CA LEU A 74 -11.26 8.06 11.75
C LEU A 74 -9.84 7.95 11.19
N ILE A 75 -9.45 8.86 10.31
CA ILE A 75 -8.09 8.93 9.79
C ILE A 75 -7.11 9.28 10.91
N ASP A 76 -7.45 10.21 11.80
CA ASP A 76 -6.58 10.57 12.92
C ASP A 76 -6.30 9.37 13.84
N LEU A 77 -7.34 8.57 14.13
CA LEU A 77 -7.19 7.30 14.85
C LEU A 77 -6.26 6.31 14.12
N ALA A 78 -6.45 6.14 12.81
CA ALA A 78 -5.62 5.25 12.00
C ALA A 78 -4.15 5.68 11.95
N LEU A 79 -3.89 6.97 11.78
CA LEU A 79 -2.53 7.50 11.74
C LEU A 79 -1.84 7.38 13.09
N ALA A 80 -2.55 7.64 14.19
CA ALA A 80 -2.04 7.43 15.54
C ALA A 80 -1.68 5.94 15.77
N ALA A 81 -2.60 5.03 15.43
CA ALA A 81 -2.40 3.59 15.57
C ALA A 81 -1.26 3.02 14.69
N THR A 82 -0.92 3.71 13.59
CA THR A 82 0.10 3.25 12.63
C THR A 82 1.36 4.10 12.60
N ALA A 83 1.56 4.99 13.59
CA ALA A 83 2.70 5.91 13.63
C ALA A 83 4.07 5.17 13.62
N SER A 84 4.18 4.05 14.33
CA SER A 84 5.40 3.22 14.38
C SER A 84 5.45 2.15 13.28
N HIS A 85 4.44 2.08 12.40
CA HIS A 85 4.40 1.05 11.36
C HIS A 85 5.41 1.35 10.24
N LYS A 86 6.04 0.30 9.68
CA LYS A 86 7.01 0.42 8.58
C LYS A 86 6.51 1.10 7.29
N ASP A 87 5.20 1.26 7.14
CA ASP A 87 4.54 1.97 6.02
C ASP A 87 3.79 3.23 6.50
N ALA A 88 4.15 3.80 7.66
CA ALA A 88 3.53 5.00 8.22
C ALA A 88 3.44 6.14 7.18
N GLN A 89 4.53 6.41 6.47
CA GLN A 89 4.55 7.41 5.39
C GLN A 89 3.55 7.09 4.28
N GLY A 90 3.36 5.81 3.95
CA GLY A 90 2.37 5.38 2.98
C GLY A 90 0.94 5.71 3.43
N TYR A 91 0.63 5.55 4.72
CA TYR A 91 -0.65 5.93 5.29
C TYR A 91 -0.85 7.44 5.30
N ILE A 92 0.15 8.22 5.71
CA ILE A 92 0.13 9.69 5.66
C ILE A 92 -0.14 10.21 4.24
N ASN A 93 0.54 9.64 3.25
CA ASN A 93 0.34 10.05 1.86
C ASN A 93 -1.08 9.75 1.36
N ARG A 94 -1.68 8.62 1.80
CA ARG A 94 -3.07 8.27 1.45
C ARG A 94 -4.08 9.13 2.21
N SER A 95 -3.81 9.48 3.46
CA SER A 95 -4.71 10.31 4.25
C SER A 95 -4.91 11.69 3.66
N ALA A 96 -3.89 12.29 3.04
CA ALA A 96 -4.01 13.61 2.44
C ALA A 96 -5.16 13.68 1.42
N ILE A 97 -5.22 12.71 0.50
CA ILE A 97 -6.24 12.67 -0.56
C ILE A 97 -7.60 12.27 -0.01
N VAL A 98 -7.64 11.32 0.92
CA VAL A 98 -8.91 10.92 1.55
C VAL A 98 -9.49 12.08 2.37
N ARG A 99 -8.66 12.86 3.07
CA ARG A 99 -9.11 14.06 3.80
C ARG A 99 -9.67 15.12 2.85
N GLU A 100 -8.97 15.38 1.75
CA GLU A 100 -9.39 16.36 0.74
C GLU A 100 -10.75 15.99 0.13
N GLU A 101 -10.95 14.73 -0.24
CA GLU A 101 -12.15 14.34 -1.01
C GLU A 101 -13.31 13.82 -0.15
N LEU A 102 -13.03 13.14 0.97
CA LEU A 102 -14.04 12.48 1.81
C LEU A 102 -14.00 12.93 3.28
N GLY A 103 -13.02 13.75 3.68
CA GLY A 103 -12.71 13.98 5.09
C GLY A 103 -13.84 14.62 5.90
N ALA A 104 -14.68 15.44 5.25
CA ALA A 104 -15.80 16.12 5.89
C ALA A 104 -17.08 15.25 5.96
N GLU A 105 -17.12 14.12 5.26
CA GLU A 105 -18.30 13.25 5.29
C GLU A 105 -18.47 12.56 6.65
N VAL A 106 -19.73 12.38 7.05
CA VAL A 106 -20.09 11.65 8.27
C VAL A 106 -19.84 10.16 8.04
N ALA A 107 -19.02 9.56 8.89
CA ALA A 107 -18.56 8.18 8.70
C ALA A 107 -19.71 7.16 8.70
N GLU A 108 -20.76 7.37 9.50
CA GLU A 108 -21.93 6.49 9.52
C GLU A 108 -22.83 6.59 8.28
N GLU A 109 -22.72 7.67 7.49
CA GLU A 109 -23.50 7.87 6.25
C GLU A 109 -22.78 7.33 5.01
N MET A 110 -21.56 6.81 5.18
CA MET A 110 -20.77 6.22 4.11
C MET A 110 -21.26 4.81 3.80
N THR A 111 -21.57 4.55 2.53
CA THR A 111 -22.03 3.25 2.06
C THR A 111 -20.96 2.55 1.21
N PRO A 112 -20.99 1.21 1.09
CA PRO A 112 -20.08 0.50 0.18
C PRO A 112 -20.16 0.99 -1.27
N GLN A 113 -21.35 1.42 -1.72
CA GLN A 113 -21.59 1.96 -3.05
C GLN A 113 -20.94 3.33 -3.24
N LYS A 114 -21.13 4.27 -2.31
CA LYS A 114 -20.46 5.58 -2.36
C LYS A 114 -18.95 5.43 -2.41
N LEU A 115 -18.41 4.54 -1.57
CA LEU A 115 -16.99 4.24 -1.54
C LEU A 115 -16.51 3.61 -2.85
N ASP A 116 -17.27 2.70 -3.45
CA ASP A 116 -16.89 2.12 -4.74
C ASP A 116 -16.90 3.14 -5.88
N THR A 117 -17.91 4.02 -5.91
CA THR A 117 -17.99 5.14 -6.85
C THR A 117 -16.78 6.05 -6.72
N TRP A 118 -16.42 6.44 -5.49
CA TRP A 118 -15.23 7.25 -5.23
C TRP A 118 -13.95 6.55 -5.72
N LEU A 119 -13.75 5.27 -5.39
CA LEU A 119 -12.58 4.50 -5.85
C LEU A 119 -12.49 4.41 -7.37
N ASN A 120 -13.63 4.28 -8.07
CA ASN A 120 -13.68 4.23 -9.54
C ASN A 120 -13.36 5.58 -10.19
N GLY A 121 -13.76 6.67 -9.53
CA GLY A 121 -13.52 8.05 -9.95
C GLY A 121 -12.15 8.60 -9.53
N LEU A 122 -11.43 7.91 -8.64
CA LEU A 122 -10.17 8.40 -8.08
C LEU A 122 -9.13 8.70 -9.17
N GLN A 123 -8.70 9.96 -9.22
CA GLN A 123 -7.69 10.46 -10.13
C GLN A 123 -6.53 11.03 -9.34
N MET A 124 -5.32 10.79 -9.83
CA MET A 124 -4.09 11.34 -9.26
C MET A 124 -3.42 12.23 -10.27
N ARG A 125 -2.94 13.39 -9.81
CA ARG A 125 -2.11 14.29 -10.62
C ARG A 125 -0.73 13.67 -10.80
N VAL A 126 -0.46 13.14 -11.99
CA VAL A 126 0.83 12.57 -12.37
C VAL A 126 1.54 13.55 -13.30
N ARG A 127 2.88 13.64 -13.24
CA ARG A 127 3.64 14.38 -14.27
C ARG A 127 3.28 13.80 -15.65
N GLY A 128 2.77 14.66 -16.54
CA GLY A 128 2.46 14.33 -17.91
C GLY A 128 3.71 14.01 -18.72
N LYS A 129 3.55 13.74 -20.03
CA LYS A 129 4.68 13.60 -20.95
C LYS A 129 5.51 14.89 -20.98
N ASP A 130 4.83 16.04 -20.90
CA ASP A 130 5.44 17.33 -20.63
C ASP A 130 5.66 17.51 -19.13
N LYS A 131 6.92 17.44 -18.69
CA LYS A 131 7.33 17.49 -17.27
C LYS A 131 6.84 18.74 -16.52
N ALA A 132 6.38 19.77 -17.24
CA ALA A 132 5.84 21.02 -16.74
C ALA A 132 4.36 20.96 -16.31
N ARG A 133 3.55 20.02 -16.85
CA ARG A 133 2.10 19.94 -16.55
C ARG A 133 1.77 18.62 -15.84
N LYS A 134 1.03 18.71 -14.74
CA LYS A 134 0.47 17.53 -14.06
C LYS A 134 -0.91 17.23 -14.67
N GLU A 135 -1.06 16.02 -15.20
CA GLU A 135 -2.33 15.53 -15.75
C GLU A 135 -3.05 14.69 -14.69
N ALA A 136 -4.37 14.84 -14.59
CA ALA A 136 -5.18 13.94 -13.80
C ALA A 136 -5.30 12.61 -14.55
N ARG A 137 -4.83 11.53 -13.93
CA ARG A 137 -4.94 10.17 -14.48
C ARG A 137 -5.66 9.26 -13.51
N LYS A 138 -6.55 8.43 -14.06
CA LYS A 138 -7.20 7.36 -13.31
C LYS A 138 -6.15 6.46 -12.68
N VAL A 139 -6.31 6.17 -11.40
CA VAL A 139 -5.38 5.30 -10.68
C VAL A 139 -5.55 3.83 -11.09
N SER A 140 -4.50 3.03 -10.98
CA SER A 140 -4.56 1.59 -11.26
C SER A 140 -5.42 0.85 -10.23
N ASN A 141 -5.94 -0.33 -10.60
CA ASN A 141 -6.70 -1.19 -9.69
C ASN A 141 -5.93 -1.51 -8.39
N GLY A 142 -4.62 -1.71 -8.48
CA GLY A 142 -3.76 -1.93 -7.31
C GLY A 142 -3.71 -0.72 -6.39
N THR A 143 -3.68 0.50 -6.93
CA THR A 143 -3.76 1.74 -6.14
C THR A 143 -5.14 1.90 -5.50
N GLN A 144 -6.23 1.66 -6.25
CA GLN A 144 -7.59 1.70 -5.71
C GLN A 144 -7.74 0.73 -4.52
N ASN A 145 -7.22 -0.49 -4.63
CA ASN A 145 -7.22 -1.46 -3.53
C ASN A 145 -6.43 -0.98 -2.30
N LYS A 146 -5.34 -0.21 -2.47
CA LYS A 146 -4.59 0.36 -1.33
C LYS A 146 -5.40 1.43 -0.60
N TYR A 147 -6.14 2.28 -1.32
CA TYR A 147 -7.04 3.25 -0.70
C TYR A 147 -8.21 2.58 0.02
N ARG A 148 -8.82 1.56 -0.60
CA ARG A 148 -9.84 0.71 0.06
C ARG A 148 -9.30 0.11 1.35
N ALA A 149 -8.09 -0.47 1.33
CA ALA A 149 -7.48 -1.07 2.51
C ALA A 149 -7.19 -0.04 3.61
N PHE A 150 -6.74 1.16 3.24
CA PHE A 150 -6.52 2.26 4.17
C PHE A 150 -7.82 2.75 4.82
N LEU A 151 -8.89 2.93 4.04
CA LEU A 151 -10.20 3.27 4.59
C LEU A 151 -10.73 2.15 5.50
N SER A 152 -10.55 0.89 5.11
CA SER A 152 -10.90 -0.25 5.96
C SER A 152 -10.15 -0.24 7.30
N LEU A 153 -8.89 0.18 7.33
CA LEU A 153 -8.13 0.45 8.57
C LEU A 153 -8.77 1.59 9.38
N CYS A 154 -9.08 2.74 8.77
CA CYS A 154 -9.71 3.87 9.46
C CYS A 154 -11.02 3.48 10.15
N TYR A 155 -11.91 2.76 9.45
CA TYR A 155 -13.15 2.28 10.03
C TYR A 155 -12.94 1.18 11.08
N ARG A 156 -11.89 0.36 10.95
CA ARG A 156 -11.56 -0.63 11.99
C ARG A 156 -11.12 0.04 13.28
N GLU A 157 -10.26 1.04 13.22
CA GLU A 157 -9.87 1.80 14.41
C GLU A 157 -11.07 2.57 14.99
N GLY A 158 -11.95 3.11 14.13
CA GLY A 158 -13.22 3.69 14.54
C GLY A 158 -14.12 2.72 15.31
N LEU A 159 -14.31 1.49 14.80
CA LEU A 159 -15.07 0.44 15.46
C LEU A 159 -14.46 0.07 16.82
N ALA A 160 -13.15 -0.13 16.88
CA ALA A 160 -12.44 -0.48 18.11
C ALA A 160 -12.59 0.60 19.20
N ASN A 161 -12.73 1.86 18.79
CA ASN A 161 -12.91 3.01 19.68
C ASN A 161 -14.39 3.45 19.84
N GLY A 162 -15.35 2.64 19.37
CA GLY A 162 -16.79 2.91 19.51
C GLY A 162 -17.28 4.17 18.78
N LYS A 163 -16.56 4.62 17.74
CA LYS A 163 -16.86 5.85 16.97
C LYS A 163 -17.82 5.63 15.80
N VAL A 164 -17.91 4.39 15.34
CA VAL A 164 -18.81 3.94 14.27
C VAL A 164 -19.29 2.53 14.59
N THR A 165 -20.38 2.11 13.97
CA THR A 165 -21.00 0.78 14.18
C THR A 165 -20.75 -0.21 13.05
N SER A 166 -20.27 0.25 11.89
CA SER A 166 -19.98 -0.60 10.74
C SER A 166 -18.75 -0.15 9.95
N ASN A 167 -18.25 -1.02 9.06
CA ASN A 167 -17.13 -0.72 8.17
C ASN A 167 -17.54 -0.98 6.70
N PRO A 168 -17.92 0.06 5.95
CA PRO A 168 -18.39 -0.09 4.57
C PRO A 168 -17.29 -0.58 3.63
N ALA A 169 -16.01 -0.28 3.91
CA ALA A 169 -14.88 -0.67 3.08
C ALA A 169 -14.63 -2.19 3.05
N ARG A 170 -15.12 -2.94 4.04
CA ARG A 170 -15.07 -4.42 4.02
C ARG A 170 -15.95 -5.00 2.91
N LEU A 171 -17.13 -4.39 2.68
CA LEU A 171 -18.10 -4.83 1.67
C LEU A 171 -17.83 -4.26 0.28
N THR A 172 -17.00 -3.24 0.16
CA THR A 172 -16.57 -2.71 -1.14
C THR A 172 -15.74 -3.74 -1.90
N ARG A 173 -16.00 -3.89 -3.20
CA ARG A 173 -15.36 -4.89 -4.06
C ARG A 173 -13.86 -4.66 -4.21
N GLN A 174 -13.07 -5.71 -4.02
CA GLN A 174 -11.66 -5.71 -4.38
C GLN A 174 -11.50 -5.81 -5.89
N ARG A 175 -10.64 -4.97 -6.47
CA ARG A 175 -10.39 -4.94 -7.91
C ARG A 175 -9.29 -5.93 -8.28
N LYS A 176 -9.44 -6.61 -9.42
CA LYS A 176 -8.39 -7.51 -9.92
C LYS A 176 -7.15 -6.67 -10.27
N PRO A 177 -6.00 -6.90 -9.63
CA PRO A 177 -4.77 -6.22 -10.02
C PRO A 177 -4.40 -6.59 -11.45
N SER A 178 -3.77 -5.68 -12.18
CA SER A 178 -3.22 -6.00 -13.50
C SER A 178 -2.17 -7.10 -13.36
N THR A 179 -2.13 -8.02 -14.31
CA THR A 179 -1.01 -8.95 -14.48
C THR A 179 0.27 -8.11 -14.53
N GLY A 180 1.21 -8.37 -13.62
CA GLY A 180 2.48 -7.64 -13.59
C GLY A 180 3.19 -7.79 -14.94
N ARG A 181 3.96 -6.78 -15.36
CA ARG A 181 4.81 -6.92 -16.56
C ARG A 181 5.90 -7.93 -16.24
N GLU A 182 5.85 -9.10 -16.85
CA GLU A 182 6.92 -10.10 -16.80
C GLU A 182 7.96 -9.73 -17.87
N ARG A 183 8.77 -8.73 -17.55
CA ARG A 183 9.84 -8.23 -18.42
C ARG A 183 11.20 -8.57 -17.81
N PHE A 184 12.02 -9.30 -18.57
CA PHE A 184 13.38 -9.70 -18.21
C PHE A 184 14.31 -9.55 -19.43
N LEU A 185 15.61 -9.35 -19.25
CA LEU A 185 16.56 -9.12 -20.34
C LEU A 185 16.93 -10.43 -21.06
N SER A 186 17.01 -10.39 -22.39
CA SER A 186 17.81 -11.38 -23.12
C SER A 186 19.31 -11.18 -22.86
N ARG A 187 20.16 -12.13 -23.27
CA ARG A 187 21.61 -12.00 -23.12
C ARG A 187 22.16 -10.84 -23.97
N GLU A 188 21.61 -10.65 -25.16
CA GLU A 188 21.97 -9.57 -26.08
C GLU A 188 21.54 -8.20 -25.52
N GLU A 189 20.34 -8.12 -24.93
CA GLU A 189 19.90 -6.90 -24.27
C GLU A 189 20.74 -6.56 -23.04
N TYR A 190 21.12 -7.58 -22.25
CA TYR A 190 22.02 -7.40 -21.12
C TYR A 190 23.38 -6.84 -21.56
N ASN A 191 24.01 -7.46 -22.57
CA ASN A 191 25.31 -7.02 -23.07
C ASN A 191 25.25 -5.59 -23.63
N ARG A 192 24.23 -5.28 -24.45
CA ARG A 192 24.03 -3.94 -24.99
C ARG A 192 23.80 -2.90 -23.90
N LEU A 193 22.99 -3.23 -22.88
CA LEU A 193 22.76 -2.32 -21.77
C LEU A 193 24.02 -2.11 -20.93
N LEU A 194 24.76 -3.18 -20.64
CA LEU A 194 26.01 -3.09 -19.90
C LEU A 194 27.04 -2.21 -20.62
N GLN A 195 27.20 -2.39 -21.93
CA GLN A 195 28.07 -1.55 -22.75
C GLN A 195 27.69 -0.06 -22.64
N VAL A 196 26.42 0.27 -22.83
CA VAL A 196 25.92 1.64 -22.70
C VAL A 196 26.14 2.21 -21.29
N ILE A 197 26.00 1.38 -20.24
CA ILE A 197 26.28 1.81 -18.86
C ILE A 197 27.77 2.11 -18.70
N GLN A 198 28.65 1.28 -19.24
CA GLN A 198 30.10 1.50 -19.18
C GLN A 198 30.51 2.78 -19.92
N GLU A 199 29.86 3.11 -21.04
CA GLU A 199 30.14 4.32 -21.82
C GLU A 199 29.61 5.60 -21.15
N LEU A 200 28.38 5.58 -20.61
CA LEU A 200 27.73 6.78 -20.08
C LEU A 200 27.94 7.00 -18.58
N HIS A 201 28.04 5.91 -17.82
CA HIS A 201 28.01 5.88 -16.36
C HIS A 201 28.86 4.71 -15.78
N PRO A 202 30.18 4.68 -16.07
CA PRO A 202 31.05 3.54 -15.73
C PRO A 202 31.02 3.14 -14.25
N ASP A 203 30.95 4.11 -13.34
CA ASP A 203 30.88 3.89 -11.89
C ASP A 203 29.63 3.08 -11.45
N HIS A 204 28.58 3.08 -12.27
CA HIS A 204 27.34 2.35 -12.00
C HIS A 204 27.28 0.96 -12.65
N ALA A 205 28.30 0.56 -13.43
CA ALA A 205 28.34 -0.79 -14.01
C ALA A 205 28.33 -1.91 -12.95
N PRO A 206 29.11 -1.83 -11.85
CA PRO A 206 29.03 -2.81 -10.77
C PRO A 206 27.64 -2.89 -10.12
N GLU A 207 26.94 -1.76 -9.96
CA GLU A 207 25.58 -1.73 -9.43
C GLU A 207 24.63 -2.58 -10.27
N PHE A 208 24.72 -2.47 -11.60
CA PHE A 208 23.88 -3.20 -12.52
C PHE A 208 24.20 -4.70 -12.53
N ILE A 209 25.49 -5.05 -12.66
CA ILE A 209 25.95 -6.45 -12.69
C ILE A 209 25.52 -7.18 -11.41
N ILE A 210 25.84 -6.62 -10.24
CA ILE A 210 25.46 -7.21 -8.95
C ILE A 210 23.93 -7.37 -8.87
N SER A 211 23.16 -6.40 -9.35
CA SER A 211 21.69 -6.48 -9.30
C SER A 211 21.13 -7.64 -10.14
N VAL A 212 21.63 -7.82 -11.36
CA VAL A 212 21.18 -8.88 -12.29
C VAL A 212 21.66 -10.26 -11.83
N HIS A 213 22.88 -10.38 -11.31
CA HIS A 213 23.49 -11.66 -10.97
C HIS A 213 23.14 -12.17 -9.55
N THR A 214 22.54 -11.32 -8.70
CA THR A 214 22.13 -11.73 -7.34
C THR A 214 20.62 -11.68 -7.10
N GLY A 215 19.90 -10.95 -7.95
CA GLY A 215 18.47 -10.69 -7.78
C GLY A 215 18.10 -9.99 -6.48
N MET A 216 19.03 -9.35 -5.78
CA MET A 216 18.75 -8.61 -4.55
C MET A 216 17.68 -7.53 -4.75
N ARG A 217 16.85 -7.28 -3.74
CA ARG A 217 15.96 -6.10 -3.78
C ARG A 217 16.82 -4.85 -3.74
N LEU A 218 16.31 -3.76 -4.35
CA LEU A 218 17.00 -2.47 -4.38
C LEU A 218 17.54 -2.05 -3.00
N SER A 219 16.67 -2.03 -1.99
CA SER A 219 17.08 -1.67 -0.63
C SER A 219 18.05 -2.66 0.01
N GLU A 220 17.99 -3.95 -0.37
CA GLU A 220 18.93 -4.95 0.15
C GLU A 220 20.32 -4.66 -0.41
N GLN A 221 20.47 -4.59 -1.74
CA GLN A 221 21.73 -4.34 -2.42
C GLN A 221 22.44 -3.09 -1.90
N PHE A 222 21.72 -1.98 -1.83
CA PHE A 222 22.34 -0.70 -1.49
C PHE A 222 22.51 -0.47 0.02
N SER A 223 21.95 -1.32 0.87
CA SER A 223 22.22 -1.29 2.31
C SER A 223 23.34 -2.25 2.74
N VAL A 224 23.89 -3.06 1.81
CA VAL A 224 24.99 -3.98 2.10
C VAL A 224 26.22 -3.22 2.61
N THR A 225 26.83 -3.77 3.66
CA THR A 225 28.12 -3.34 4.22
C THR A 225 29.21 -4.34 3.86
N TRP A 226 30.48 -3.90 3.87
CA TRP A 226 31.60 -4.78 3.54
C TRP A 226 31.72 -6.00 4.48
N GLY A 227 31.34 -5.86 5.75
CA GLY A 227 31.32 -6.97 6.71
C GLY A 227 30.23 -8.02 6.44
N GLN A 228 29.31 -7.75 5.52
CA GLN A 228 28.33 -8.73 5.04
C GLN A 228 28.79 -9.45 3.77
N VAL A 229 29.86 -8.99 3.11
CA VAL A 229 30.38 -9.54 1.85
C VAL A 229 31.56 -10.45 2.15
N ASP A 230 31.44 -11.72 1.81
CA ASP A 230 32.50 -12.72 1.93
C ASP A 230 32.83 -13.23 0.50
N LEU A 231 33.87 -12.65 -0.10
CA LEU A 231 34.27 -12.95 -1.48
C LEU A 231 34.97 -14.31 -1.61
N GLU A 232 35.56 -14.82 -0.53
CA GLU A 232 36.18 -16.14 -0.50
C GLU A 232 35.10 -17.23 -0.49
N ARG A 233 34.12 -17.10 0.40
CA ARG A 233 32.95 -18.00 0.44
C ARG A 233 31.92 -17.72 -0.64
N LYS A 234 32.11 -16.66 -1.43
CA LYS A 234 31.22 -16.22 -2.52
C LYS A 234 29.80 -15.95 -2.03
N THR A 235 29.67 -15.18 -0.94
CA THR A 235 28.37 -14.90 -0.31
C THR A 235 28.19 -13.45 0.13
N VAL A 236 26.92 -13.02 0.21
CA VAL A 236 26.49 -11.83 0.94
C VAL A 236 25.43 -12.21 1.97
N ARG A 237 25.68 -11.90 3.25
CA ARG A 237 24.75 -12.19 4.35
C ARG A 237 23.84 -11.00 4.63
N LEU A 238 22.57 -11.12 4.24
CA LEU A 238 21.57 -10.09 4.50
C LEU A 238 20.93 -10.33 5.88
N THR A 239 21.22 -9.45 6.84
CA THR A 239 20.78 -9.55 8.24
C THR A 239 19.57 -8.68 8.59
N ASP A 240 19.25 -7.67 7.78
CA ASP A 240 18.12 -6.75 8.00
C ASP A 240 17.30 -6.58 6.72
N THR A 241 16.58 -7.61 6.32
CA THR A 241 15.65 -7.49 5.19
C THR A 241 14.30 -6.95 5.67
N LYS A 242 13.63 -6.11 4.84
CA LYS A 242 12.26 -5.57 5.03
C LYS A 242 11.18 -6.63 5.40
N ASN A 243 11.55 -7.91 5.30
CA ASN A 243 10.73 -9.09 5.43
C ASN A 243 11.08 -9.99 6.62
N GLY A 244 12.08 -9.63 7.44
CA GLY A 244 12.41 -10.32 8.69
C GLY A 244 13.07 -11.69 8.53
N SER A 245 13.55 -12.04 7.35
CA SER A 245 14.25 -13.31 7.11
C SER A 245 15.69 -13.02 6.72
N ASN A 246 16.63 -13.45 7.55
CA ASN A 246 18.03 -13.50 7.20
C ASN A 246 18.20 -14.42 6.00
N ARG A 247 18.96 -14.01 4.99
CA ARG A 247 19.29 -14.89 3.87
C ARG A 247 20.71 -14.66 3.37
N THR A 248 21.28 -15.74 2.88
CA THR A 248 22.59 -15.72 2.24
C THR A 248 22.41 -15.70 0.73
N VAL A 249 22.90 -14.66 0.09
CA VAL A 249 22.96 -14.53 -1.37
C VAL A 249 24.25 -15.19 -1.84
N ARG A 250 24.17 -16.08 -2.83
CA ARG A 250 25.33 -16.68 -3.49
C ARG A 250 25.81 -15.78 -4.62
N LEU A 251 27.13 -15.70 -4.80
CA LEU A 251 27.78 -14.88 -5.83
C LEU A 251 28.40 -15.77 -6.90
N ASP A 252 28.12 -15.46 -8.17
CA ASP A 252 28.84 -16.02 -9.30
C ASP A 252 30.11 -15.21 -9.61
N SER A 253 30.84 -15.61 -10.66
CA SER A 253 32.08 -14.96 -11.07
C SER A 253 31.89 -13.48 -11.39
N ASP A 254 30.80 -13.13 -12.06
CA ASP A 254 30.53 -11.76 -12.52
C ASP A 254 30.19 -10.85 -11.34
N ALA A 255 29.35 -11.32 -10.41
CA ALA A 255 29.07 -10.57 -9.18
C ALA A 255 30.33 -10.39 -8.33
N ILE A 256 31.18 -11.43 -8.22
CA ILE A 256 32.46 -11.32 -7.49
C ILE A 256 33.37 -10.29 -8.14
N ALA A 257 33.53 -10.31 -9.46
CA ALA A 257 34.34 -9.34 -10.19
C ALA A 257 33.82 -7.91 -9.97
N ALA A 258 32.50 -7.71 -10.02
CA ALA A 258 31.87 -6.42 -9.75
C ALA A 258 32.08 -5.95 -8.30
N PHE A 259 31.99 -6.83 -7.29
CA PHE A 259 32.31 -6.46 -5.91
C PHE A 259 33.79 -6.10 -5.75
N LYS A 260 34.71 -6.86 -6.36
CA LYS A 260 36.15 -6.55 -6.33
C LYS A 260 36.47 -5.19 -6.93
N ALA A 261 35.79 -4.80 -8.02
CA ALA A 261 35.97 -3.50 -8.65
C ALA A 261 35.55 -2.32 -7.74
N LEU A 262 34.69 -2.56 -6.74
CA LEU A 262 34.26 -1.56 -5.76
C LEU A 262 35.13 -1.54 -4.49
N GLN A 263 35.95 -2.57 -4.29
CA GLN A 263 36.72 -2.73 -3.08
C GLN A 263 37.94 -1.82 -3.10
N VAL A 264 38.13 -1.05 -2.02
CA VAL A 264 39.27 -0.16 -1.84
C VAL A 264 40.01 -0.57 -0.56
N GLN A 265 41.33 -0.43 -0.56
CA GLN A 265 42.15 -0.77 0.61
C GLN A 265 41.78 0.11 1.82
N GLY A 266 41.68 -0.51 3.00
CA GLY A 266 41.43 0.20 4.26
C GLY A 266 39.95 0.37 4.63
N GLN A 267 39.02 -0.13 3.82
CA GLN A 267 37.58 -0.11 4.14
C GLN A 267 37.27 -0.94 5.40
N LYS A 268 36.50 -0.36 6.33
CA LYS A 268 36.00 -1.06 7.52
C LYS A 268 34.78 -1.91 7.16
N GLY A 269 34.58 -3.02 7.87
CA GLY A 269 33.42 -3.89 7.67
C GLY A 269 32.05 -3.18 7.88
N THR A 270 31.98 -2.11 8.66
CA THR A 270 30.75 -1.35 8.89
C THR A 270 30.39 -0.39 7.74
N GLU A 271 31.34 -0.12 6.84
CA GLU A 271 31.13 0.80 5.74
C GLU A 271 30.21 0.19 4.68
N LYS A 272 29.37 1.03 4.07
CA LYS A 272 28.50 0.63 2.96
C LYS A 272 29.36 0.35 1.72
N VAL A 273 29.02 -0.71 0.99
CA VAL A 273 29.72 -1.11 -0.25
C VAL A 273 29.79 0.05 -1.26
N TRP A 274 28.74 0.87 -1.32
CA TRP A 274 28.60 1.93 -2.32
C TRP A 274 29.20 3.28 -1.89
N GLY A 275 29.66 3.42 -0.64
CA GLY A 275 30.38 4.62 -0.18
C GLY A 275 29.58 5.92 -0.08
N TYR A 276 28.34 6.00 -0.57
CA TYR A 276 27.49 7.19 -0.49
C TYR A 276 26.24 6.98 0.36
N ASP A 277 25.61 8.08 0.79
CA ASP A 277 24.33 8.02 1.52
C ASP A 277 23.26 7.39 0.62
N THR A 278 22.83 6.20 1.01
CA THR A 278 21.87 5.41 0.27
C THR A 278 20.43 5.62 0.74
N THR A 279 20.19 6.58 1.65
CA THR A 279 18.87 6.94 2.20
C THR A 279 17.82 7.21 1.10
N TYR A 280 18.27 7.60 -0.11
CA TYR A 280 17.43 7.65 -1.30
C TYR A 280 18.06 6.92 -2.49
N TYR A 281 17.98 5.60 -2.50
CA TYR A 281 18.32 4.75 -3.66
C TYR A 281 17.64 5.24 -4.95
N ARG A 282 18.38 5.85 -5.87
CA ARG A 282 17.82 6.45 -7.10
C ARG A 282 18.57 6.03 -8.37
N PRO A 283 18.72 4.71 -8.65
CA PRO A 283 19.29 4.27 -9.93
C PRO A 283 18.47 4.80 -11.11
N ARG A 284 17.18 5.12 -10.89
CA ARG A 284 16.28 5.66 -11.91
C ARG A 284 16.84 6.86 -12.68
N LYS A 285 17.66 7.73 -12.06
CA LYS A 285 18.19 8.92 -12.74
C LYS A 285 19.09 8.55 -13.92
N TRP A 286 20.12 7.76 -13.67
CA TRP A 286 21.11 7.33 -14.67
C TRP A 286 20.62 6.12 -15.49
N PHE A 287 19.86 5.22 -14.88
CA PHE A 287 19.43 3.99 -15.54
C PHE A 287 18.45 4.24 -16.67
N VAL A 288 17.57 5.24 -16.54
CA VAL A 288 16.58 5.55 -17.58
C VAL A 288 17.24 6.12 -18.84
N SER A 289 18.32 6.89 -18.72
CA SER A 289 19.10 7.34 -19.90
C SER A 289 19.75 6.16 -20.59
N CYS A 290 20.39 5.24 -19.85
CA CYS A 290 20.98 4.03 -20.43
C CYS A 290 19.94 3.14 -21.13
N LEU A 291 18.76 2.94 -20.52
CA LEU A 291 17.69 2.17 -21.17
C LEU A 291 17.22 2.80 -22.48
N LYS A 292 17.15 4.14 -22.54
CA LYS A 292 16.78 4.86 -23.76
C LYS A 292 17.83 4.65 -24.86
N GLU A 293 19.11 4.81 -24.52
CA GLU A 293 20.23 4.64 -25.46
C GLU A 293 20.35 3.19 -25.95
N ALA A 294 20.22 2.22 -25.03
CA ALA A 294 20.20 0.79 -25.36
C ALA A 294 18.90 0.34 -26.06
N LYS A 295 17.95 1.26 -26.34
CA LYS A 295 16.65 1.00 -26.97
C LYS A 295 15.81 -0.07 -26.25
N ILE A 296 15.92 -0.13 -24.92
CA ILE A 296 15.18 -1.08 -24.08
C ILE A 296 13.94 -0.41 -23.49
N THR A 297 12.77 -0.95 -23.80
CA THR A 297 11.48 -0.43 -23.34
C THR A 297 10.83 -1.33 -22.30
N GLY A 298 9.96 -0.75 -21.47
CA GLY A 298 9.18 -1.50 -20.47
C GLY A 298 9.99 -2.06 -19.30
N TYR A 299 11.28 -1.71 -19.19
CA TYR A 299 12.21 -2.22 -18.19
C TYR A 299 12.41 -1.21 -17.06
N THR A 300 12.56 -1.70 -15.83
CA THR A 300 12.85 -0.89 -14.63
C THR A 300 13.90 -1.58 -13.79
N TRP A 301 14.49 -0.91 -12.79
CA TRP A 301 15.50 -1.55 -11.94
C TRP A 301 15.02 -2.86 -11.28
N HIS A 302 13.74 -2.94 -10.91
CA HIS A 302 13.20 -4.18 -10.33
C HIS A 302 13.17 -5.35 -11.33
N CYS A 303 13.19 -5.05 -12.64
CA CYS A 303 13.31 -6.06 -13.68
C CYS A 303 14.66 -6.79 -13.64
N ASN A 304 15.73 -6.23 -13.03
CA ASN A 304 17.00 -6.95 -12.85
C ASN A 304 16.79 -8.25 -12.07
N ARG A 305 15.96 -8.20 -11.03
CA ARG A 305 15.56 -9.36 -10.25
C ARG A 305 14.68 -10.33 -11.05
N HIS A 306 13.83 -9.82 -11.94
CA HIS A 306 13.08 -10.67 -12.86
C HIS A 306 14.03 -11.38 -13.83
N THR A 307 15.02 -10.68 -14.39
CA THR A 307 16.11 -11.25 -15.19
C THR A 307 16.83 -12.37 -14.45
N PHE A 308 17.25 -12.13 -13.21
CA PHE A 308 17.88 -13.17 -12.38
C PHE A 308 17.02 -14.44 -12.29
N CYS A 309 15.74 -14.30 -11.90
CA CYS A 309 14.85 -15.45 -11.73
C CYS A 309 14.51 -16.14 -13.06
N SER A 310 14.33 -15.38 -14.14
CA SER A 310 14.10 -15.91 -15.48
C SER A 310 15.30 -16.70 -15.98
N TRP A 311 16.52 -16.19 -15.80
CA TRP A 311 17.73 -16.91 -16.19
C TRP A 311 17.96 -18.16 -15.35
N LEU A 312 17.68 -18.13 -14.05
CA LEU A 312 17.70 -19.33 -13.22
C LEU A 312 16.71 -20.40 -13.74
N ALA A 313 15.48 -20.01 -14.05
CA ALA A 313 14.51 -20.94 -14.63
C ALA A 313 15.01 -21.51 -15.97
N MET A 314 15.55 -20.66 -16.86
CA MET A 314 16.09 -21.06 -18.16
C MET A 314 17.27 -22.04 -18.08
N VAL A 315 18.06 -22.02 -17.00
CA VAL A 315 19.12 -23.01 -16.77
C VAL A 315 18.63 -24.26 -16.02
N GLY A 316 17.31 -24.40 -15.81
CA GLY A 316 16.70 -25.56 -15.18
C GLY A 316 16.63 -25.53 -13.65
N ALA A 317 16.85 -24.37 -13.02
CA ALA A 317 16.70 -24.26 -11.56
C ALA A 317 15.25 -24.57 -11.12
N SER A 318 15.10 -25.34 -10.04
CA SER A 318 13.77 -25.66 -9.52
C SER A 318 13.08 -24.43 -8.93
N ILE A 319 11.75 -24.51 -8.75
CA ILE A 319 10.99 -23.47 -8.05
C ILE A 319 11.59 -23.21 -6.65
N SER A 320 12.01 -24.27 -5.96
CA SER A 320 12.65 -24.19 -4.64
C SER A 320 13.97 -23.43 -4.68
N ASP A 321 14.81 -23.68 -5.69
CA ASP A 321 16.09 -22.96 -5.87
C ASP A 321 15.86 -21.47 -6.13
N ILE A 322 14.93 -21.14 -7.03
CA ILE A 322 14.57 -19.76 -7.33
C ILE A 322 14.02 -19.06 -6.07
N MET A 323 13.20 -19.76 -5.27
CA MET A 323 12.70 -19.22 -4.02
C MET A 323 13.82 -18.92 -3.03
N ALA A 324 14.76 -19.86 -2.84
CA ALA A 324 15.88 -19.72 -1.92
C ALA A 324 16.81 -18.58 -2.35
N LEU A 325 17.24 -18.56 -3.61
CA LEU A 325 18.20 -17.59 -4.15
C LEU A 325 17.61 -16.18 -4.20
N ALA A 326 16.38 -16.04 -4.72
CA ALA A 326 15.73 -14.74 -4.77
C ALA A 326 15.22 -14.29 -3.38
N GLY A 327 14.91 -15.21 -2.46
CA GLY A 327 14.23 -14.87 -1.21
C GLY A 327 12.75 -14.54 -1.44
N HIS A 328 12.05 -15.42 -2.15
CA HIS A 328 10.58 -15.39 -2.29
C HIS A 328 9.91 -16.07 -1.10
N LYS A 329 8.84 -15.46 -0.58
CA LYS A 329 8.09 -16.02 0.56
C LYS A 329 7.06 -17.07 0.16
N THR A 330 6.59 -17.03 -1.09
CA THR A 330 5.55 -17.94 -1.57
C THR A 330 5.97 -18.56 -2.89
N THR A 331 5.56 -19.81 -3.10
CA THR A 331 5.78 -20.56 -4.34
C THR A 331 5.19 -19.82 -5.55
N ALA A 332 4.00 -19.22 -5.39
CA ALA A 332 3.37 -18.39 -6.42
C ALA A 332 4.27 -17.26 -6.97
N MET A 333 5.19 -16.72 -6.16
CA MET A 333 6.13 -15.70 -6.65
C MET A 333 7.17 -16.26 -7.60
N ALA A 334 7.63 -17.49 -7.38
CA ALA A 334 8.63 -18.19 -8.19
C ALA A 334 7.99 -18.94 -9.37
N ALA A 335 6.77 -19.47 -9.20
CA ALA A 335 6.00 -20.15 -10.25
C ALA A 335 5.72 -19.24 -11.47
N ARG A 336 5.83 -17.91 -11.33
CA ARG A 336 5.78 -16.98 -12.47
C ARG A 336 6.82 -17.28 -13.55
N TYR A 337 7.93 -17.92 -13.20
CA TYR A 337 9.01 -18.24 -14.15
C TYR A 337 8.99 -19.69 -14.62
N SER A 338 8.04 -20.53 -14.17
CA SER A 338 8.05 -21.97 -14.47
C SER A 338 7.96 -22.26 -15.98
N HIS A 339 7.25 -21.42 -16.73
CA HIS A 339 7.10 -21.53 -18.18
C HIS A 339 8.40 -21.31 -18.95
N LEU A 340 9.46 -20.80 -18.32
CA LEU A 340 10.78 -20.59 -18.92
C LEU A 340 11.74 -21.75 -18.68
N SER A 341 11.34 -22.74 -17.86
CA SER A 341 12.19 -23.89 -17.59
C SER A 341 12.29 -24.75 -18.87
N PRO A 342 13.49 -25.26 -19.23
CA PRO A 342 13.71 -26.09 -20.43
C PRO A 342 12.83 -27.34 -20.53
N GLU A 343 12.05 -27.67 -19.49
CA GLU A 343 11.25 -28.87 -19.41
C GLU A 343 9.90 -28.55 -18.78
N HIS A 344 8.84 -28.50 -19.60
CA HIS A 344 7.50 -28.66 -19.05
C HIS A 344 6.46 -29.38 -19.90
N THR A 345 6.80 -29.96 -21.07
CA THR A 345 5.77 -30.74 -21.77
C THR A 345 6.24 -31.95 -22.58
N LEU A 346 7.50 -32.02 -23.04
CA LEU A 346 7.97 -33.18 -23.83
C LEU A 346 9.01 -34.04 -23.08
N SER A 347 10.09 -33.45 -22.54
CA SER A 347 11.17 -34.27 -21.93
C SER A 347 10.79 -34.98 -20.62
N VAL A 348 9.82 -34.47 -19.84
CA VAL A 348 9.41 -35.11 -18.57
C VAL A 348 8.68 -36.42 -18.85
N VAL A 349 7.81 -36.45 -19.86
CA VAL A 349 7.11 -37.66 -20.27
C VAL A 349 8.07 -38.62 -20.95
N GLU A 350 9.00 -38.12 -21.76
CA GLU A 350 9.99 -38.95 -22.43
C GLU A 350 10.98 -39.61 -21.45
N ARG A 351 11.30 -38.97 -20.32
CA ARG A 351 12.06 -39.59 -19.21
C ARG A 351 11.32 -40.73 -18.49
N LEU A 352 10.03 -40.92 -18.72
CA LEU A 352 9.32 -42.13 -18.26
C LEU A 352 9.60 -43.34 -19.15
N SER A 353 10.10 -43.13 -20.37
CA SER A 353 10.48 -44.24 -21.23
C SER A 353 11.74 -44.91 -20.66
N LEU A 354 11.63 -46.21 -20.36
CA LEU A 354 12.77 -47.02 -19.95
C LEU A 354 13.77 -47.07 -21.12
N PRO A 355 15.09 -47.00 -20.86
CA PRO A 355 16.09 -47.16 -21.91
C PRO A 355 15.87 -48.49 -22.63
N ARG A 356 15.77 -48.43 -23.96
CA ARG A 356 15.68 -49.62 -24.82
C ARG A 356 17.04 -50.27 -25.01
#